data_AF-A0A1H8EF30-F1
#
_entry.id   AF-A0A1H8EF30-F1
#
_cell.length_a   1.000
_cell.length_b   1.000
_cell.length_c   1.000
_cell.angle_alpha   90.00
_cell.angle_beta   90.00
_cell.angle_gamma   90.00
#
_symmetry.space_group_name_H-M   'P 1'
#
loop_
_entity.id
_entity.type
_entity.pdbx_description
1 polymer ?
#
loop_
_entity_poly.entity_id
_entity_poly.type
_entity_poly.pdbx_seq_one_letter_code
_entity_poly.pdbx_strand_id
1 'polypeptide(L)'
;MIVIVKSDGTETLPMHQPQVQLYLQNVLKSVLKVSGGSKITNLSQALNDISKGEGKASGNYRFRNQPVLHASAGVPGVSSVTLLFYRQGANDYIFAMGSHKGSSSYVLDAYGQTGDATYKHKAGISL
;
A
#
# COMPACT_ATOMS: atom_id res chain seq x y z
N MET A 1 -8.39 12.50 -3.36
CA MET A 1 -8.88 11.22 -3.93
C MET A 1 -7.73 10.24 -3.98
N ILE A 2 -7.97 8.95 -4.22
CA ILE A 2 -6.91 7.94 -4.27
C ILE A 2 -6.83 7.31 -5.66
N VAL A 3 -5.62 7.21 -6.21
CA VAL A 3 -5.30 6.53 -7.47
C VAL A 3 -4.51 5.27 -7.14
N ILE A 4 -4.81 4.16 -7.82
CA ILE A 4 -3.98 2.94 -7.76
C ILE A 4 -3.02 2.95 -8.95
N VAL A 5 -1.72 2.87 -8.66
CA VAL A 5 -0.70 2.53 -9.65
C VAL A 5 -0.58 1.02 -9.68
N LYS A 6 -1.03 0.40 -10.77
CA LYS A 6 -1.03 -1.06 -10.95
C LYS A 6 0.41 -1.56 -11.15
N SER A 7 0.60 -2.87 -11.08
CA SER A 7 1.94 -3.49 -11.21
C SER A 7 2.64 -3.24 -12.53
N ASP A 8 1.89 -2.99 -13.60
CA ASP A 8 2.40 -2.62 -14.92
C ASP A 8 2.71 -1.11 -15.05
N GLY A 9 2.52 -0.34 -13.98
CA GLY A 9 2.69 1.11 -13.97
C GLY A 9 1.50 1.89 -14.52
N THR A 10 0.45 1.25 -15.01
CA THR A 10 -0.77 1.98 -15.41
C THR A 10 -1.55 2.46 -14.19
N GLU A 11 -2.33 3.53 -14.36
CA GLU A 11 -3.09 4.15 -13.28
C GLU A 11 -4.59 3.91 -13.45
N THR A 12 -5.30 3.81 -12.34
CA THR A 12 -6.76 3.92 -12.35
C THR A 12 -7.19 5.38 -12.47
N LEU A 13 -8.46 5.62 -12.76
CA LEU A 13 -9.05 6.93 -12.44
C LEU A 13 -9.00 7.17 -10.92
N PRO A 14 -9.01 8.44 -10.46
CA PRO A 14 -9.15 8.77 -9.04
C PRO A 14 -10.46 8.19 -8.47
N MET A 15 -10.34 7.57 -7.30
CA MET A 15 -11.43 6.89 -6.61
C MET A 15 -11.61 7.43 -5.18
N HIS A 16 -12.83 7.33 -4.66
CA HIS A 16 -13.07 7.54 -3.24
C HIS A 16 -12.56 6.34 -2.44
N GLN A 17 -12.24 6.56 -1.17
CA GLN A 17 -11.69 5.53 -0.28
C GLN A 17 -12.51 4.21 -0.29
N PRO A 18 -13.86 4.20 -0.28
CA PRO A 18 -14.60 2.93 -0.34
C PRO A 18 -14.33 2.12 -1.61
N GLN A 19 -14.18 2.77 -2.77
CA GLN A 19 -13.88 2.11 -4.03
C GLN A 19 -12.46 1.55 -4.02
N VAL A 20 -11.50 2.30 -3.46
CA VAL A 20 -10.12 1.84 -3.28
C VAL A 20 -10.04 0.65 -2.32
N GLN A 21 -10.81 0.69 -1.24
CA GLN A 21 -10.89 -0.41 -0.31
C GLN A 21 -11.38 -1.68 -1.01
N LEU A 22 -12.48 -1.63 -1.77
CA LEU A 22 -12.97 -2.77 -2.54
C LEU A 22 -11.93 -3.29 -3.55
N TYR A 23 -11.24 -2.38 -4.24
CA TYR A 23 -10.16 -2.75 -5.16
C TYR A 23 -9.06 -3.56 -4.45
N LEU A 24 -8.52 -3.03 -3.34
CA LEU A 24 -7.41 -3.66 -2.61
C LEU A 24 -7.85 -4.92 -1.87
N GLN A 25 -9.10 -5.03 -1.42
CA GLN A 25 -9.66 -6.27 -0.89
C GLN A 25 -9.69 -7.37 -1.97
N ASN A 26 -10.06 -7.03 -3.21
CA ASN A 26 -10.02 -7.99 -4.32
C ASN A 26 -8.59 -8.45 -4.63
N VAL A 27 -7.60 -7.57 -4.51
CA VAL A 27 -6.16 -7.93 -4.62
C VAL A 27 -5.75 -8.89 -3.50
N LEU A 28 -6.11 -8.60 -2.24
CA LEU A 28 -5.83 -9.49 -1.11
C LEU A 28 -6.47 -10.87 -1.29
N LYS A 29 -7.70 -10.91 -1.79
CA LYS A 29 -8.41 -12.16 -2.09
C LYS A 29 -7.74 -12.95 -3.21
N SER A 30 -7.31 -12.29 -4.28
CA SER A 30 -6.73 -12.98 -5.44
C SER A 30 -5.31 -13.49 -5.15
N VAL A 31 -4.46 -12.65 -4.52
CA VAL A 31 -3.04 -12.92 -4.29
C VAL A 31 -2.79 -13.71 -3.01
N LEU A 32 -3.38 -13.28 -1.90
CA LEU A 32 -3.12 -13.85 -0.57
C LEU A 32 -4.24 -14.76 -0.06
N LYS A 33 -5.32 -14.94 -0.84
CA LYS A 33 -6.51 -15.73 -0.46
C LYS A 33 -7.20 -15.23 0.82
N VAL A 34 -7.03 -13.94 1.14
CA VAL A 34 -7.67 -13.29 2.29
C VAL A 34 -9.02 -12.73 1.89
N SER A 35 -10.09 -13.21 2.53
CA SER A 35 -11.49 -12.84 2.18
C SER A 35 -12.22 -12.09 3.30
N GLY A 36 -11.59 -11.89 4.45
CA GLY A 36 -12.22 -11.33 5.65
C GLY A 36 -11.24 -11.18 6.82
N GLY A 37 -11.77 -10.78 7.98
CA GLY A 37 -11.03 -10.73 9.24
C GLY A 37 -10.11 -9.52 9.41
N SER A 38 -9.20 -9.61 10.38
CA SER A 38 -8.39 -8.47 10.84
C SER A 38 -7.57 -7.80 9.74
N LYS A 39 -7.10 -8.53 8.72
CA LYS A 39 -6.32 -7.94 7.61
C LYS A 39 -7.17 -6.99 6.75
N ILE A 40 -8.47 -7.24 6.62
CA ILE A 40 -9.40 -6.34 5.92
C ILE A 40 -9.70 -5.10 6.78
N THR A 41 -9.86 -5.27 8.10
CA THR A 41 -9.99 -4.16 9.04
C THR A 41 -8.74 -3.27 9.03
N ASN A 42 -7.55 -3.87 9.03
CA ASN A 42 -6.27 -3.17 9.00
C ASN A 42 -6.06 -2.44 7.67
N LEU A 43 -6.50 -3.01 6.54
CA LEU A 43 -6.54 -2.29 5.26
C LEU A 43 -7.41 -1.03 5.34
N SER A 44 -8.60 -1.14 5.94
CA SER A 44 -9.50 0.00 6.13
C SER A 44 -8.86 1.09 6.99
N GLN A 45 -8.19 0.71 8.09
CA GLN A 45 -7.44 1.62 8.94
C GLN A 45 -6.30 2.32 8.19
N ALA A 46 -5.46 1.59 7.47
CA ALA A 46 -4.38 2.18 6.68
C ALA A 46 -4.92 3.16 5.61
N LEU A 47 -6.06 2.87 4.99
CA LEU A 47 -6.72 3.78 4.04
C LEU A 47 -7.33 5.03 4.70
N ASN A 48 -7.82 4.90 5.95
CA ASN A 48 -8.26 6.06 6.72
C ASN A 48 -7.11 7.01 7.00
N ASP A 49 -5.94 6.48 7.40
CA ASP A 49 -4.75 7.27 7.67
C ASP A 49 -4.31 8.03 6.41
N ILE A 50 -4.30 7.38 5.24
CA ILE A 50 -4.02 8.05 3.95
C ILE A 50 -5.02 9.18 3.71
N SER A 51 -6.32 8.91 3.85
CA SER A 51 -7.39 9.87 3.57
C SER A 51 -7.38 11.09 4.51
N LYS A 52 -6.86 10.92 5.73
CA LYS A 52 -6.66 11.98 6.73
C LYS A 52 -5.32 12.71 6.57
N GLY A 53 -4.44 12.24 5.69
CA GLY A 53 -3.10 12.78 5.52
C GLY A 53 -2.11 12.38 6.62
N GLU A 54 -2.37 11.28 7.31
CA GLU A 54 -1.58 10.75 8.44
C GLU A 54 -0.50 9.74 8.00
N GLY A 55 -0.22 9.65 6.69
CA GLY A 55 0.88 8.84 6.18
C GLY A 55 2.25 9.35 6.63
N LYS A 56 3.16 8.42 6.89
CA LYS A 56 4.50 8.69 7.41
C LYS A 56 5.55 8.71 6.31
N ALA A 57 6.54 9.58 6.44
CA ALA A 57 7.66 9.63 5.51
C ALA A 57 8.47 8.32 5.56
N SER A 58 8.88 7.84 4.38
CA SER A 58 9.70 6.63 4.22
C SER A 58 11.17 6.97 3.99
N GLY A 59 11.69 7.98 4.68
CA GLY A 59 13.08 8.45 4.51
C GLY A 59 13.44 8.80 3.07
N ASN A 60 14.49 8.16 2.55
CA ASN A 60 15.04 8.44 1.21
C ASN A 60 14.35 7.66 0.07
N TYR A 61 13.35 6.83 0.37
CA TYR A 61 12.64 6.06 -0.65
C TYR A 61 11.87 6.99 -1.60
N ARG A 62 12.07 6.77 -2.90
CA ARG A 62 11.37 7.49 -3.97
C ARG A 62 10.70 6.52 -4.92
N PHE A 63 9.57 6.91 -5.49
CA PHE A 63 8.92 6.21 -6.60
C PHE A 63 8.52 7.25 -7.65
N ARG A 64 8.92 7.05 -8.91
CA ARG A 64 8.75 8.04 -10.00
C ARG A 64 9.23 9.45 -9.61
N ASN A 65 10.37 9.51 -8.92
CA ASN A 65 10.95 10.74 -8.37
C ASN A 65 10.06 11.49 -7.35
N GLN A 66 9.05 10.83 -6.77
CA GLN A 66 8.25 11.36 -5.67
C GLN A 66 8.68 10.75 -4.34
N PRO A 67 8.69 11.52 -3.23
CA PRO A 67 8.98 10.97 -1.91
C PRO A 67 7.90 9.95 -1.51
N VAL A 68 8.32 8.79 -1.03
CA VAL A 68 7.40 7.74 -0.60
C VAL A 68 6.91 7.99 0.82
N LEU A 69 5.60 7.84 0.98
CA LEU A 69 4.91 7.77 2.24
C LEU A 69 4.42 6.34 2.47
N HIS A 70 4.21 5.98 3.73
CA HIS A 70 3.57 4.73 4.10
C HIS A 70 2.48 4.93 5.15
N ALA A 71 1.45 4.10 5.07
CA ALA A 71 0.43 3.95 6.10
C ALA A 71 0.29 2.47 6.43
N SER A 72 0.18 2.13 7.70
CA SER A 72 0.18 0.74 8.14
C SER A 72 -0.67 0.53 9.38
N ALA A 73 -1.33 -0.61 9.44
CA ALA A 73 -2.12 -1.01 10.60
C ALA A 73 -2.01 -2.51 10.86
N GLY A 74 -2.31 -2.91 12.10
CA GLY A 74 -2.29 -4.29 12.55
C GLY A 74 -1.00 -4.72 13.24
N VAL A 75 -0.93 -6.02 13.57
CA VAL A 75 0.18 -6.59 14.33
C VAL A 75 1.23 -7.20 13.37
N PRO A 76 2.52 -6.82 13.49
CA PRO A 76 3.61 -7.42 12.73
C PRO A 76 3.62 -8.95 12.80
N GLY A 77 3.84 -9.62 11.68
CA GLY A 77 3.86 -11.09 11.60
C GLY A 77 2.50 -11.80 11.76
N VAL A 78 1.41 -11.08 12.04
CA VAL A 78 0.08 -11.68 12.23
C VAL A 78 -0.90 -11.22 11.15
N SER A 79 -1.26 -9.94 11.13
CA SER A 79 -2.36 -9.44 10.29
C SER A 79 -2.10 -8.06 9.69
N SER A 80 -0.87 -7.55 9.79
CA SER A 80 -0.53 -6.20 9.35
C SER A 80 -0.75 -5.97 7.84
N VAL A 81 -1.11 -4.73 7.52
CA VAL A 81 -1.17 -4.18 6.16
C VAL A 81 -0.30 -2.94 6.13
N THR A 82 0.50 -2.80 5.08
CA THR A 82 1.27 -1.59 4.79
C THR A 82 0.98 -1.17 3.36
N LEU A 83 0.62 0.09 3.18
CA LEU A 83 0.39 0.73 1.89
C LEU A 83 1.52 1.72 1.64
N LEU A 84 2.20 1.60 0.49
CA LEU A 84 3.17 2.60 0.03
C LEU A 84 2.52 3.48 -1.01
N PHE A 85 2.70 4.79 -0.85
CA PHE A 85 2.08 5.77 -1.71
C PHE A 85 2.93 7.03 -1.84
N TYR A 86 2.57 7.90 -2.78
CA TYR A 86 3.08 9.26 -2.85
C TYR A 86 1.92 10.23 -3.07
N ARG A 87 2.12 11.49 -2.70
CA ARG A 87 1.13 12.55 -2.91
C ARG A 87 1.54 13.42 -4.09
N GLN A 88 0.60 13.65 -5.01
CA GLN A 88 0.80 14.57 -6.12
C GLN A 88 -0.49 15.36 -6.36
N GLY A 89 -0.40 16.69 -6.21
CA GLY A 89 -1.59 17.55 -6.23
C GLY A 89 -2.59 17.16 -5.13
N ALA A 90 -3.86 16.97 -5.52
CA ALA A 90 -4.95 16.59 -4.62
C ALA A 90 -5.16 15.08 -4.47
N ASN A 91 -4.26 14.26 -5.03
CA ASN A 91 -4.39 12.81 -5.09
C ASN A 91 -3.26 12.10 -4.34
N ASP A 92 -3.63 10.99 -3.71
CA ASP A 92 -2.70 10.01 -3.14
C ASP A 92 -2.61 8.80 -4.08
N TYR A 93 -1.39 8.41 -4.45
CA TYR A 93 -1.11 7.36 -5.43
C TYR A 93 -0.52 6.15 -4.73
N ILE A 94 -1.34 5.12 -4.51
CA ILE A 94 -0.89 3.88 -3.86
C ILE A 94 -0.30 2.96 -4.92
N PHE A 95 0.97 2.58 -4.75
CA PHE A 95 1.72 1.80 -5.74
C PHE A 95 2.27 0.48 -5.21
N ALA A 96 2.19 0.22 -3.90
CA ALA A 96 2.50 -1.10 -3.37
C ALA A 96 1.72 -1.39 -2.09
N MET A 97 1.52 -2.68 -1.82
CA MET A 97 0.93 -3.16 -0.57
C MET A 97 1.65 -4.41 -0.08
N GLY A 98 1.84 -4.45 1.23
CA GLY A 98 2.58 -5.49 1.90
C GLY A 98 2.13 -5.73 3.33
N SER A 99 3.02 -6.35 4.10
CA SER A 99 2.89 -6.60 5.52
C SER A 99 4.20 -6.29 6.27
N HIS A 100 4.10 -6.01 7.57
CA HIS A 100 5.25 -5.91 8.44
C HIS A 100 5.83 -7.31 8.71
N LYS A 101 7.13 -7.43 8.47
CA LYS A 101 7.97 -8.51 8.96
C LYS A 101 8.56 -8.19 10.35
N GLY A 102 8.80 -6.91 10.64
CA GLY A 102 9.34 -6.41 11.91
C GLY A 102 8.90 -4.97 12.19
N SER A 103 9.56 -4.30 13.15
CA SER A 103 9.25 -2.91 13.52
C SER A 103 9.47 -1.93 12.37
N SER A 104 10.57 -2.07 11.64
CA SER A 104 10.96 -1.25 10.48
C SER A 104 11.15 -2.08 9.21
N SER A 105 10.75 -3.35 9.19
CA SER A 105 10.95 -4.24 8.04
C SER A 105 9.62 -4.75 7.49
N TYR A 106 9.49 -4.73 6.17
CA TYR A 106 8.26 -4.94 5.42
C TYR A 106 8.50 -5.86 4.23
N VAL A 107 7.46 -6.56 3.79
CA VAL A 107 7.46 -7.35 2.54
C VAL A 107 6.27 -6.97 1.67
N LEU A 108 6.51 -6.70 0.39
CA LEU A 108 5.45 -6.39 -0.60
C LEU A 108 4.73 -7.65 -1.10
N ASP A 109 4.03 -8.31 -0.20
CA ASP A 109 3.40 -9.63 -0.41
C ASP A 109 2.03 -9.58 -1.11
N ALA A 110 1.39 -8.42 -1.23
CA ALA A 110 0.08 -8.33 -1.85
C ALA A 110 0.13 -7.75 -3.27
N TYR A 111 0.85 -6.64 -3.48
CA TYR A 111 1.17 -6.15 -4.82
C TYR A 111 2.38 -5.21 -4.82
N GLY A 112 3.09 -5.17 -5.94
CA GLY A 112 4.25 -4.30 -6.19
C GLY A 112 4.42 -4.00 -7.67
N GLN A 113 5.56 -3.45 -8.05
CA GLN A 113 5.85 -2.87 -9.37
C GLN A 113 6.76 -3.77 -10.20
N THR A 114 6.31 -4.22 -11.37
CA THR A 114 7.07 -5.16 -12.23
C THR A 114 8.35 -4.52 -12.79
N GLY A 115 8.32 -3.22 -13.09
CA GLY A 115 9.45 -2.49 -13.67
C GLY A 115 10.39 -1.83 -12.66
N ASP A 116 10.16 -1.99 -11.35
CA ASP A 116 10.96 -1.34 -10.31
C ASP A 116 11.49 -2.38 -9.32
N ALA A 117 12.80 -2.61 -9.34
CA ALA A 117 13.45 -3.62 -8.50
C ALA A 117 13.29 -3.35 -6.99
N THR A 118 13.11 -2.09 -6.59
CA THR A 118 12.94 -1.68 -5.19
C THR A 118 11.57 -2.07 -4.68
N TYR A 119 10.54 -1.91 -5.52
CA TYR A 119 9.14 -2.13 -5.15
C TYR A 119 8.51 -3.34 -5.84
N LYS A 120 9.30 -4.26 -6.37
CA LYS A 120 8.78 -5.49 -6.98
C LYS A 120 8.00 -6.32 -5.97
N HIS A 121 7.05 -7.10 -6.46
CA HIS A 121 6.32 -8.05 -5.62
C HIS A 121 7.31 -8.98 -4.89
N LYS A 122 7.07 -9.21 -3.59
CA LYS A 122 7.95 -9.91 -2.62
C LYS A 122 9.27 -9.20 -2.29
N ALA A 123 9.48 -7.95 -2.71
CA ALA A 123 10.61 -7.17 -2.23
C ALA A 123 10.51 -6.95 -0.71
N GLY A 124 11.66 -6.99 -0.05
CA GLY A 124 11.83 -6.55 1.33
C GLY A 124 12.14 -5.05 1.35
N ILE A 125 11.47 -4.30 2.21
CA ILE A 125 11.66 -2.85 2.36
C ILE A 125 11.94 -2.55 3.84
N SER A 126 12.82 -1.58 4.10
CA SER A 126 13.11 -1.12 5.45
C SER A 126 12.72 0.36 5.56
N LEU A 127 11.69 0.68 6.35
CA LEU A 127 11.14 2.04 6.49
C LEU A 127 11.48 2.65 7.85
#